data_AF-A0A352S939-F1
#
_entry.id   AF-A0A352S939-F1
#
_cell.length_a   1.000
_cell.length_b   1.000
_cell.length_c   1.000
_cell.angle_alpha   90.00
_cell.angle_beta   90.00
_cell.angle_gamma   90.00
#
_symmetry.space_group_name_H-M   'P 1'
#
loop_
_entity.id
_entity.type
_entity.pdbx_description
1 polymer ?
#
loop_
_entity_poly.entity_id
_entity_poly.type
_entity_poly.pdbx_seq_one_letter_code
_entity_poly.pdbx_strand_id
1 'polypeptide(L)' 'KKITGKEAEKILGDAHITVNKNAIPNDPEKPFVTSGIRLGSPAMTTRGFKEEEARQVANLLADVLDNPHDEANIAAVREQ' A
#
# COMPACT_ATOMS: atom_id res chain seq x y z
N LYS A 1 4.17 -12.46 -5.00
CA LYS A 1 3.37 -11.46 -5.75
C LYS A 1 4.31 -10.77 -6.74
N LYS A 2 4.02 -10.72 -8.04
CA LYS A 2 4.87 -10.03 -9.03
C LYS A 2 4.35 -8.60 -9.25
N ILE A 3 4.39 -7.78 -8.21
CA ILE A 3 3.98 -6.38 -8.25
C ILE A 3 5.22 -5.53 -7.98
N THR A 4 5.41 -4.49 -8.78
CA THR A 4 6.50 -3.52 -8.56
C THR A 4 6.10 -2.49 -7.51
N GLY A 5 7.05 -1.84 -6.85
CA GLY A 5 6.77 -0.77 -5.89
C GLY A 5 5.99 0.38 -6.52
N LYS A 6 6.28 0.71 -7.78
CA LYS A 6 5.53 1.71 -8.57
C LYS A 6 4.08 1.31 -8.81
N GLU A 7 3.85 0.05 -9.11
CA GLU A 7 2.50 -0.47 -9.34
C GLU A 7 1.70 -0.55 -8.02
N ALA A 8 2.33 -1.04 -6.95
CA ALA A 8 1.76 -1.03 -5.61
C ALA A 8 1.35 0.39 -5.18
N GLU A 9 2.22 1.38 -5.38
CA GLU A 9 1.93 2.79 -5.09
C GLU A 9 0.70 3.31 -5.85
N LYS A 10 0.56 2.94 -7.14
CA LYS A 10 -0.59 3.37 -7.94
C LYS A 10 -1.89 2.74 -7.43
N ILE A 11 -1.90 1.41 -7.26
CA ILE A 11 -3.12 0.67 -6.92
C ILE A 11 -3.60 1.03 -5.51
N LEU A 12 -2.68 1.13 -4.55
CA LEU A 12 -3.01 1.60 -3.21
C LEU A 12 -3.53 3.05 -3.23
N GLY A 13 -2.98 3.90 -4.12
CA GLY A 13 -3.50 5.24 -4.37
C GLY A 13 -4.94 5.24 -4.90
N ASP A 14 -5.28 4.31 -5.80
CA ASP A 14 -6.64 4.13 -6.32
C ASP A 14 -7.62 3.72 -5.19
N ALA A 15 -7.13 3.03 -4.16
CA ALA A 15 -7.86 2.69 -2.93
C ALA A 15 -7.80 3.77 -1.82
N HIS A 16 -7.33 4.99 -2.13
CA HIS A 16 -7.10 6.10 -1.17
C HIS A 16 -6.05 5.84 -0.06
N ILE A 17 -5.17 4.85 -0.24
CA ILE A 17 -4.05 4.56 0.65
C ILE A 17 -2.76 5.13 0.05
N THR A 18 -2.32 6.29 0.55
CA THR A 18 -1.10 6.93 0.03
C THR A 18 0.16 6.28 0.61
N VAL A 19 0.99 5.69 -0.25
CA VAL A 19 2.29 5.11 0.10
C VAL A 19 3.36 5.63 -0.85
N ASN A 20 4.64 5.37 -0.55
CA ASN A 20 5.73 5.72 -1.45
C ASN A 20 6.51 4.49 -1.90
N LYS A 21 6.75 4.36 -3.20
CA LYS A 21 7.64 3.33 -3.74
C LYS A 21 9.06 3.54 -3.19
N ASN A 22 9.71 2.46 -2.77
CA ASN A 22 11.04 2.54 -2.17
C ASN A 22 11.85 1.30 -2.52
N ALA A 23 13.13 1.51 -2.88
CA ALA A 23 14.02 0.42 -3.18
C ALA A 23 14.29 -0.46 -1.94
N ILE A 24 14.42 -1.76 -2.14
CA ILE A 24 14.80 -2.71 -1.09
C ILE A 24 16.31 -3.03 -1.19
N PRO A 25 16.95 -3.57 -0.14
CA PRO A 25 18.30 -4.10 -0.26
C PRO A 25 18.36 -5.15 -1.38
N ASN A 26 19.31 -5.01 -2.31
CA ASN A 26 19.44 -5.85 -3.51
C ASN A 26 18.21 -5.81 -4.43
N ASP A 27 17.62 -4.64 -4.64
CA ASP A 27 16.47 -4.47 -5.53
C ASP A 27 16.80 -4.93 -6.98
N PRO A 28 16.08 -5.92 -7.53
CA PRO A 28 16.26 -6.34 -8.92
C PRO A 28 15.69 -5.32 -9.92
N GLU A 29 14.83 -4.41 -9.46
CA GLU A 29 14.12 -3.44 -10.29
C GLU A 29 14.89 -2.11 -10.42
N LYS A 30 14.55 -1.35 -11.46
CA LYS A 30 15.15 -0.02 -11.69
C LYS A 30 14.79 0.94 -10.56
N PRO A 31 15.64 1.95 -10.26
CA PRO A 31 15.38 2.94 -9.19
C PRO A 31 14.03 3.67 -9.26
N PHE A 32 13.45 3.82 -10.46
CA PHE A 32 12.14 4.45 -10.67
C PHE A 32 10.94 3.49 -10.58
N VAL A 33 11.20 2.18 -10.52
CA VAL A 33 10.20 1.12 -10.44
C VAL A 33 10.16 0.57 -9.02
N THR A 34 11.33 0.15 -8.49
CA THR A 34 11.52 -0.46 -7.18
C THR A 34 10.72 -1.74 -6.96
N SER A 35 11.10 -2.54 -5.97
CA SER A 35 10.39 -3.77 -5.58
C SER A 35 9.65 -3.65 -4.25
N GLY A 36 9.59 -2.45 -3.66
CA GLY A 36 9.02 -2.24 -2.32
C GLY A 36 8.26 -0.94 -2.16
N ILE A 37 7.57 -0.85 -1.02
CA ILE A 37 6.88 0.35 -0.56
C ILE A 37 7.33 0.69 0.86
N ARG A 38 7.38 1.98 1.19
CA ARG A 38 7.64 2.45 2.56
C ARG A 38 6.36 3.02 3.15
N LEU A 39 6.08 2.59 4.39
CA LEU A 39 4.92 2.99 5.18
C LEU A 39 5.39 3.74 6.43
N GLY A 40 4.56 4.65 6.94
CA GLY A 40 4.84 5.39 8.17
C GLY A 40 3.57 5.58 8.99
N SER A 41 3.63 5.23 10.28
CA SER A 41 2.55 5.47 11.25
C SER A 41 2.38 6.92 11.74
N PRO A 42 3.37 7.85 11.70
CA PRO A 42 3.20 9.16 12.35
C PRO A 42 1.97 9.95 11.90
N ALA A 43 1.64 9.93 10.60
CA ALA A 43 0.50 10.68 10.07
C ALA A 43 -0.84 10.12 10.55
N MET A 44 -1.02 8.79 10.53
CA MET A 44 -2.27 8.16 10.98
C MET A 44 -2.43 8.28 12.50
N THR A 45 -1.36 8.07 13.27
CA THR A 45 -1.40 8.18 14.74
C THR A 45 -1.69 9.62 15.19
N THR A 46 -1.17 10.64 14.49
CA THR A 46 -1.50 12.06 14.77
C THR A 46 -2.98 12.35 14.57
N ARG A 47 -3.67 11.62 13.68
CA ARG A 47 -5.12 11.71 13.45
C ARG A 47 -5.95 10.88 14.43
N GLY A 48 -5.31 10.24 15.41
CA GLY A 48 -5.99 9.49 16.47
C GLY A 48 -6.10 7.97 16.23
N PHE A 49 -5.46 7.44 15.19
CA PHE A 49 -5.43 5.98 14.96
C PHE A 49 -4.60 5.29 16.05
N LYS A 50 -5.13 4.19 16.56
CA LYS A 50 -4.49 3.32 17.55
C LYS A 50 -4.15 1.97 16.92
N GLU A 51 -3.82 0.99 17.75
CA GLU A 51 -3.35 -0.32 17.33
C GLU A 51 -4.38 -1.08 16.47
N GLU A 52 -5.67 -0.92 16.78
CA GLU A 52 -6.73 -1.63 16.06
C GLU A 52 -6.96 -1.03 14.67
N GLU A 53 -7.00 0.30 14.55
CA GLU A 53 -7.09 0.96 13.23
C GLU A 53 -5.83 0.70 12.41
N ALA A 54 -4.65 0.65 13.04
CA ALA A 54 -3.41 0.28 12.35
C ALA A 54 -3.45 -1.15 11.82
N ARG A 55 -4.04 -2.10 12.56
CA ARG A 55 -4.25 -3.47 12.11
C ARG A 55 -5.23 -3.53 10.94
N GLN A 56 -6.32 -2.77 11.00
CA GLN A 56 -7.28 -2.66 9.89
C GLN A 56 -6.61 -2.11 8.63
N VAL A 57 -5.85 -1.02 8.75
CA VAL A 57 -5.07 -0.46 7.61
C VAL A 57 -4.11 -1.49 7.02
N ALA A 58 -3.44 -2.29 7.86
CA ALA A 58 -2.55 -3.35 7.38
C ALA A 58 -3.28 -4.44 6.59
N ASN A 59 -4.50 -4.81 7.02
CA ASN A 59 -5.34 -5.78 6.30
C ASN A 59 -5.83 -5.19 4.96
N LEU A 60 -6.31 -3.94 4.96
CA LEU A 60 -6.72 -3.25 3.74
C LEU A 60 -5.58 -3.16 2.71
N LEU A 61 -4.36 -2.88 3.18
CA LEU A 61 -3.14 -2.93 2.38
C LEU A 61 -2.91 -4.32 1.77
N ALA A 62 -3.05 -5.37 2.58
CA ALA A 62 -2.88 -6.75 2.12
C ALA A 62 -3.93 -7.13 1.08
N ASP A 63 -5.20 -6.80 1.31
CA ASP A 63 -6.33 -7.11 0.41
C ASP A 63 -6.12 -6.50 -0.98
N VAL A 64 -5.68 -5.24 -1.06
CA VAL A 64 -5.36 -4.58 -2.33
C VAL A 64 -4.13 -5.21 -3.00
N LEU A 65 -3.09 -5.55 -2.23
CA LEU A 65 -1.86 -6.13 -2.78
C LEU A 65 -2.01 -7.61 -3.16
N ASP A 66 -2.93 -8.35 -2.55
CA ASP A 66 -3.29 -9.73 -2.93
C ASP A 66 -4.06 -9.77 -4.25
N ASN A 67 -4.96 -8.81 -4.48
CA ASN A 67 -5.77 -8.70 -5.69
C ASN A 67 -5.57 -7.33 -6.39
N PRO A 68 -4.38 -7.06 -6.95
CA PRO A 68 -3.99 -5.74 -7.49
C PRO A 68 -4.80 -5.25 -8.70
N HIS A 69 -5.48 -6.16 -9.39
CA HIS A 69 -6.23 -5.86 -10.62
C HIS A 69 -7.74 -6.09 -10.45
N ASP A 70 -8.19 -6.30 -9.21
CA ASP A 70 -9.60 -6.42 -8.90
C ASP A 70 -10.15 -5.04 -8.55
N GLU A 71 -10.75 -4.37 -9.54
CA GLU A 71 -11.36 -3.05 -9.38
C GLU A 71 -12.48 -3.03 -8.34
N ALA A 72 -13.22 -4.14 -8.18
CA ALA A 72 -14.28 -4.24 -7.18
C ALA A 72 -13.70 -4.29 -5.77
N ASN A 73 -12.61 -5.04 -5.58
CA ASN A 73 -11.88 -5.06 -4.31
C ASN A 73 -11.28 -3.69 -3.97
N ILE A 74 -10.65 -3.02 -4.94
CA ILE A 74 -10.09 -1.67 -4.75
C ILE A 74 -11.19 -0.67 -4.35
N ALA A 75 -12.35 -0.73 -5.01
CA ALA A 75 -13.50 0.11 -4.66
C ALA A 75 -14.05 -0.19 -3.27
N ALA A 76 -14.15 -1.47 -2.89
CA ALA A 76 -14.61 -1.89 -1.58
C ALA A 76 -13.67 -1.42 -0.46
N VAL A 77 -12.34 -1.51 -0.67
CA VAL A 77 -11.35 -1.00 0.29
C VAL A 77 -11.43 0.51 0.43
N ARG A 78 -11.71 1.23 -0.66
CA ARG A 78 -11.87 2.69 -0.64
C ARG A 78 -13.10 3.16 0.16
N GLU A 79 -14.11 2.32 0.31
CA GLU A 79 -15.36 2.62 1.04
C GLU A 79 -15.28 2.33 2.55
N GLN A 80 -14.23 1.63 3.00
CA GLN A 80 -13.98 1.37 4.43
C GLN A 80 -13.33 2.57 5.12
#